data_AF-A0A1S3V5Y2-F1
#
_entry.id   AF-A0A1S3V5Y2-F1
#
_cell.length_a   1.000
_cell.length_b   1.000
_cell.length_c   1.000
_cell.angle_alpha   90.00
_cell.angle_beta   90.00
_cell.angle_gamma   90.00
#
_symmetry.space_group_name_H-M   'P 1'
#
loop_
_entity.id
_entity.type
_entity.pdbx_description
1 polymer ?
#
loop_
_entity_poly.entity_id
_entity_poly.type
_entity_poly.pdbx_seq_one_letter_code
_entity_poly.pdbx_strand_id
1 'polypeptide(L)'
;MMKNQPSQWWWLESHSNTRRSPWLQSTLTELNEKTKAILKLIEEDADSFAQRAEMYYKKRPQLVSMVEDFYRTHRSLAERYDQIAGIRQQKTGGSPFSPLKHHQPEKLMSFANDSYDSCSESCDVEESGESEIDDPEPEEEEDSKFDNCAELKEVQFVAANDVMEIERLGEENKDHKDQNKQKYNIYEVVMLREEIEQLRKENRVQKDELNRKSITFDELMMLREEIEQLRKENRAQKDELYQKDIICGEAMMLREEIEQLGKENRVLKDELSQKSIICGEVMILREEIEQFRKENRAQKHELNQKDIICGEAMMSREEIEQLSKENTVLKDELNQKNIICDEVMMLREEIEQLRKENREQKDELNQKDNICGEIMMLREEIEQLGKENGALKDELNKKYIICGEIMMLREEIEQLRKYNRGQRNELDQKGNKCEVTMLREEIEVYTKENRVKNDELNPEDSVCGEVVMLRKEIERLGKDERAQKGTLSGEVMKLRQENSAQKDHLKQKDQEKIEVIRHLSLAIDMLKQENVKMRSFIAKESANKWKNPFGFKNFMGSLSEQLFNGITKNQPSIVAL
;
A
#
# COMPACT_ATOMS: atom_id res chain seq x y z
N MET A 1 29.56 -4.34 5.36
CA MET A 1 28.49 -5.36 5.27
C MET A 1 27.97 -5.62 6.67
N MET A 2 26.93 -4.90 7.07
CA MET A 2 26.21 -5.22 8.31
C MET A 2 25.24 -6.35 7.98
N LYS A 3 25.46 -7.51 8.56
CA LYS A 3 24.48 -8.60 8.51
C LYS A 3 23.28 -8.16 9.34
N ASN A 4 22.13 -7.98 8.71
CA ASN A 4 20.87 -7.79 9.41
C ASN A 4 20.69 -8.99 10.33
N GLN A 5 20.75 -8.77 11.65
CA GLN A 5 20.20 -9.77 12.57
C GLN A 5 18.68 -9.63 12.51
N PRO A 6 17.93 -10.68 12.16
CA PRO A 6 16.49 -10.64 12.29
C PRO A 6 16.15 -10.58 13.78
N SER A 7 15.35 -9.58 14.14
CA SER A 7 14.83 -9.33 15.46
C SER A 7 14.18 -10.60 16.00
N GLN A 8 14.89 -11.29 16.89
CA GLN A 8 14.40 -12.51 17.51
C GLN A 8 13.10 -12.17 18.26
N TRP A 9 12.00 -12.77 17.80
CA TRP A 9 10.62 -12.47 18.17
C TRP A 9 10.37 -12.64 19.68
N TRP A 10 10.63 -11.59 20.45
CA TRP A 10 10.69 -11.58 21.92
C TRP A 10 9.41 -12.07 22.63
N TRP A 11 8.27 -12.05 21.94
CA TRP A 11 6.98 -12.53 22.47
C TRP A 11 6.78 -14.05 22.31
N LEU A 12 7.51 -14.71 21.41
CA LEU A 12 7.54 -16.18 21.31
C LEU A 12 8.37 -16.82 22.44
N GLU A 13 9.21 -16.03 23.11
CA GLU A 13 10.05 -16.41 24.26
C GLU A 13 9.26 -16.33 25.59
N SER A 14 7.98 -16.68 25.58
CA SER A 14 7.14 -16.60 26.78
C SER A 14 7.36 -17.83 27.67
N HIS A 15 7.81 -17.58 28.89
CA HIS A 15 8.18 -18.55 29.93
C HIS A 15 7.19 -19.72 30.08
N SER A 16 7.66 -20.92 29.75
CA SER A 16 7.01 -22.19 30.10
C SER A 16 7.08 -22.40 31.61
N ASN A 17 6.14 -21.83 32.35
CA ASN A 17 6.02 -22.08 33.78
C ASN A 17 5.72 -23.57 34.03
N THR A 18 6.58 -24.21 34.81
CA THR A 18 6.70 -25.65 35.13
C THR A 18 5.52 -26.27 35.91
N ARG A 19 4.34 -25.63 35.92
CA ARG A 19 3.13 -26.07 36.65
C ARG A 19 1.86 -26.17 35.78
N ARG A 20 1.98 -26.24 34.45
CA ARG A 20 0.83 -26.41 33.54
C ARG A 20 0.66 -27.86 33.10
N SER A 21 -0.56 -28.23 32.69
CA SER A 21 -0.87 -29.60 32.25
C SER A 21 0.03 -30.02 31.06
N PRO A 22 0.52 -31.28 31.01
CA PRO A 22 1.39 -31.75 29.92
C PRO A 22 0.78 -31.56 28.53
N TRP A 23 -0.55 -31.71 28.41
CA TRP A 23 -1.29 -31.50 27.17
C TRP A 23 -1.25 -30.03 26.70
N LEU A 24 -1.43 -29.08 27.61
CA LEU A 24 -1.40 -27.64 27.30
C LEU A 24 0.01 -27.23 26.85
N GLN A 25 1.04 -27.77 27.49
CA GLN A 25 2.43 -27.48 27.12
C GLN A 25 2.77 -28.02 25.73
N SER A 26 2.39 -29.26 25.42
CA SER A 26 2.58 -29.84 24.09
C SER A 26 1.84 -29.04 23.01
N THR A 27 0.60 -28.62 23.28
CA THR A 27 -0.23 -27.87 22.33
C THR A 27 0.32 -26.46 22.08
N LEU A 28 0.81 -25.78 23.13
CA LEU A 28 1.47 -24.48 23.01
C LEU A 28 2.79 -24.57 22.26
N THR A 29 3.57 -25.62 22.48
CA THR A 29 4.82 -25.84 21.74
C THR A 29 4.55 -26.08 20.25
N GLU A 30 3.58 -26.93 19.90
CA GLU A 30 3.20 -27.19 18.50
C GLU A 30 2.67 -25.91 17.81
N LEU A 31 1.86 -25.11 18.52
CA LEU A 31 1.40 -23.80 18.04
C LEU A 31 2.56 -22.83 17.80
N ASN A 32 3.53 -22.78 18.72
CA ASN A 32 4.72 -21.95 18.58
C ASN A 32 5.59 -22.40 17.40
N GLU A 33 5.73 -23.70 17.17
CA GLU A 33 6.45 -24.25 16.01
C GLU A 33 5.78 -23.89 14.69
N LYS A 34 4.45 -24.03 14.59
CA LYS A 34 3.67 -23.63 13.41
C LYS A 34 3.76 -22.13 13.16
N THR A 35 3.69 -21.32 14.21
CA THR A 35 3.85 -19.86 14.12
C THR A 35 5.26 -19.48 13.64
N LYS A 36 6.30 -20.14 14.15
CA LYS A 36 7.69 -19.97 13.66
C LYS A 36 7.84 -20.37 12.19
N ALA A 37 7.18 -21.43 11.74
CA ALA A 37 7.20 -21.84 10.34
C ALA A 37 6.54 -20.80 9.42
N ILE A 38 5.40 -20.24 9.85
CA ILE A 38 4.71 -19.15 9.15
C ILE A 38 5.61 -17.91 9.05
N LEU A 39 6.27 -17.50 10.13
CA LEU A 39 7.16 -16.34 10.15
C LEU A 39 8.37 -16.52 9.23
N LYS A 40 8.98 -17.71 9.22
CA LYS A 40 10.09 -18.02 8.31
C LYS A 40 9.73 -17.93 6.83
N LEU A 41 8.47 -18.24 6.46
CA LEU A 41 8.02 -18.06 5.08
C LEU A 41 7.96 -16.58 4.68
N ILE A 42 7.82 -15.68 5.65
CA ILE A 42 7.69 -14.22 5.43
C ILE A 42 9.06 -13.52 5.48
N GLU A 43 9.99 -13.96 6.34
CA GLU A 43 11.27 -13.27 6.62
C GLU A 43 12.43 -13.59 5.68
N GLU A 44 12.29 -14.53 4.74
CA GLU A 44 13.45 -14.97 3.93
C GLU A 44 14.08 -13.81 3.13
N ASP A 45 15.35 -13.51 3.42
CA ASP A 45 16.10 -12.38 2.88
C ASP A 45 16.22 -12.47 1.35
N ALA A 46 15.59 -11.53 0.66
CA ALA A 46 15.78 -11.30 -0.76
C ALA A 46 16.67 -10.07 -0.95
N ASP A 47 17.81 -10.26 -1.63
CA ASP A 47 18.82 -9.22 -1.91
C ASP A 47 18.28 -8.09 -2.82
N SER A 48 17.13 -8.30 -3.48
CA SER A 48 16.47 -7.32 -4.35
C SER A 48 14.95 -7.31 -4.16
N PHE A 49 14.32 -6.13 -4.34
CA PHE A 49 12.87 -5.94 -4.24
C PHE A 49 12.08 -6.83 -5.21
N ALA A 50 12.57 -7.00 -6.44
CA ALA A 50 11.93 -7.85 -7.44
C ALA A 50 11.92 -9.33 -7.00
N GLN A 51 13.02 -9.81 -6.43
CA GLN A 51 13.13 -11.16 -5.88
C GLN A 51 12.26 -11.34 -4.63
N ARG A 52 12.12 -10.30 -3.78
CA ARG A 52 11.21 -10.30 -2.63
C ARG A 52 9.76 -10.49 -3.07
N ALA A 53 9.33 -9.74 -4.09
CA ALA A 53 7.98 -9.86 -4.65
C ALA A 53 7.74 -11.23 -5.29
N GLU A 54 8.71 -11.74 -6.08
CA GLU A 54 8.61 -13.06 -6.71
C GLU A 54 8.51 -14.19 -5.67
N MET A 55 9.35 -14.16 -4.64
CA MET A 55 9.33 -15.15 -3.55
C MET A 55 8.03 -15.07 -2.74
N TYR A 56 7.52 -13.88 -2.47
CA TYR A 56 6.22 -13.71 -1.80
C TYR A 56 5.09 -14.38 -2.57
N TYR A 57 4.96 -14.13 -3.89
CA TYR A 57 3.89 -14.74 -4.68
C TYR A 57 4.03 -16.26 -4.80
N LYS A 58 5.25 -16.80 -4.81
CA LYS A 58 5.50 -18.25 -4.78
C LYS A 58 5.15 -18.89 -3.43
N LYS A 59 5.40 -18.20 -2.32
CA LYS A 59 5.17 -18.71 -0.96
C LYS A 59 3.76 -18.45 -0.43
N ARG A 60 3.03 -17.50 -1.02
CA ARG A 60 1.67 -17.13 -0.61
C ARG A 60 0.69 -18.32 -0.50
N PRO A 61 0.66 -19.31 -1.42
CA PRO A 61 -0.23 -20.47 -1.27
C PRO A 61 0.07 -21.30 -0.02
N GLN A 62 1.35 -21.52 0.30
CA GLN A 62 1.77 -22.27 1.49
C GLN A 62 1.43 -21.50 2.77
N LEU A 63 1.64 -20.19 2.77
CA LEU A 63 1.27 -19.31 3.88
C LEU A 63 -0.24 -19.33 4.15
N VAL A 64 -1.06 -19.20 3.09
CA VAL A 64 -2.52 -19.26 3.20
C VAL A 64 -2.98 -20.62 3.76
N SER A 65 -2.42 -21.72 3.27
CA SER A 65 -2.73 -23.06 3.79
C SER A 65 -2.45 -23.19 5.29
N MET A 66 -1.27 -22.74 5.76
CA MET A 66 -0.91 -22.82 7.17
C MET A 66 -1.82 -21.96 8.06
N VAL A 67 -2.24 -20.78 7.58
CA VAL A 67 -3.18 -19.90 8.28
C VAL A 67 -4.59 -20.48 8.32
N GLU A 68 -5.04 -21.11 7.23
CA GLU A 68 -6.32 -21.82 7.19
C GLU A 68 -6.35 -23.00 8.17
N ASP A 69 -5.27 -23.78 8.25
CA ASP A 69 -5.14 -24.87 9.21
C ASP A 69 -5.12 -24.35 10.66
N PHE A 70 -4.47 -23.21 10.90
CA PHE A 70 -4.49 -22.54 12.19
C PHE A 70 -5.92 -22.08 12.58
N TYR A 71 -6.63 -21.47 11.64
CA TYR A 71 -8.01 -21.05 11.85
C TYR A 71 -8.94 -22.24 12.13
N ARG A 72 -8.83 -23.33 11.35
CA ARG A 72 -9.61 -24.56 11.55
C ARG A 72 -9.35 -25.19 12.92
N THR A 73 -8.09 -25.26 13.34
CA THR A 73 -7.72 -25.84 14.64
C THR A 73 -8.18 -24.98 15.81
N HIS A 74 -8.03 -23.66 15.75
CA HIS A 74 -8.57 -22.76 16.78
C HIS A 74 -10.09 -22.78 16.85
N ARG A 75 -10.77 -22.78 15.70
CA ARG A 75 -12.23 -22.86 15.66
C ARG A 75 -12.74 -24.17 16.26
N SER A 76 -12.14 -25.30 15.89
CA SER A 76 -12.47 -26.60 16.48
C SER A 76 -12.20 -26.65 17.99
N LEU A 77 -11.13 -25.98 18.46
CA LEU A 77 -10.84 -25.88 19.89
C LEU A 77 -11.89 -25.06 20.63
N ALA A 78 -12.29 -23.91 20.09
CA ALA A 78 -13.35 -23.07 20.66
C ALA A 78 -14.69 -23.82 20.70
N GLU A 79 -15.07 -24.49 19.61
CA GLU A 79 -16.31 -25.29 19.54
C GLU A 79 -16.32 -26.43 20.58
N ARG A 80 -15.18 -27.10 20.81
CA ARG A 80 -15.07 -28.13 21.88
C ARG A 80 -15.11 -27.52 23.28
N TYR A 81 -14.56 -26.32 23.47
CA TYR A 81 -14.64 -25.62 24.74
C TYR A 81 -16.09 -25.24 25.08
N ASP A 82 -16.83 -24.70 24.11
CA ASP A 82 -18.25 -24.35 24.26
C ASP A 82 -19.10 -25.59 24.54
N GLN A 83 -18.81 -26.73 23.90
CA GLN A 83 -19.44 -28.02 24.20
C GLN A 83 -19.21 -28.43 25.66
N ILE A 84 -17.98 -28.32 26.18
CA ILE A 84 -17.65 -28.68 27.57
C ILE A 84 -18.28 -27.69 28.56
N ALA A 85 -18.28 -26.40 28.25
CA ALA A 85 -18.90 -25.35 29.07
C ALA A 85 -20.43 -25.52 29.11
N GLY A 86 -21.05 -25.87 27.99
CA GLY A 86 -22.48 -26.18 27.89
C GLY A 86 -22.88 -27.46 28.64
N ILE A 87 -22.04 -28.50 28.63
CA ILE A 87 -22.29 -29.74 29.40
C ILE A 87 -22.21 -29.49 30.91
N ARG A 88 -21.37 -28.57 31.39
CA ARG A 88 -21.34 -28.17 32.82
C ARG A 88 -22.62 -27.49 33.27
N GLN A 89 -23.29 -26.74 32.40
CA GLN A 89 -24.58 -26.12 32.73
C GLN A 89 -25.75 -27.10 32.74
N GLN A 90 -25.65 -28.24 32.04
CA GLN A 90 -26.69 -29.28 32.07
C GLN A 90 -26.51 -30.35 33.16
N LYS A 91 -25.28 -30.60 33.66
CA LYS A 91 -25.03 -31.61 34.71
C LYS A 91 -25.12 -31.08 36.16
N THR A 92 -25.40 -29.80 36.36
CA THR A 92 -25.54 -29.18 37.71
C THR A 92 -26.96 -28.66 37.98
N GLY A 93 -27.97 -29.27 37.34
CA GLY A 93 -29.37 -28.85 37.44
C GLY A 93 -30.33 -30.03 37.41
N GLY A 94 -30.18 -30.96 38.35
CA GLY A 94 -31.21 -31.93 38.69
C GLY A 94 -31.84 -31.59 40.03
N SER A 95 -32.72 -30.58 40.07
CA SER A 95 -33.65 -30.34 41.20
C SER A 95 -34.97 -29.79 40.65
N PRO A 96 -36.15 -30.35 41.00
CA PRO A 96 -37.32 -30.29 40.15
C PRO A 96 -38.41 -29.35 40.67
N PHE A 97 -38.14 -28.07 40.95
CA PHE A 97 -39.24 -27.13 41.26
C PHE A 97 -38.87 -25.68 40.90
N SER A 98 -39.39 -25.18 39.78
CA SER A 98 -40.28 -24.00 39.79
C SER A 98 -40.75 -23.58 38.40
N PRO A 99 -42.03 -23.14 38.28
CA PRO A 99 -42.63 -22.69 37.03
C PRO A 99 -42.46 -21.18 36.80
N LEU A 100 -42.11 -20.86 35.56
CA LEU A 100 -42.61 -19.79 34.69
C LEU A 100 -43.47 -18.68 35.34
N LYS A 101 -43.04 -17.41 35.21
CA LYS A 101 -43.90 -16.30 34.73
C LYS A 101 -43.09 -15.08 34.24
N HIS A 102 -43.43 -14.63 33.03
CA HIS A 102 -43.03 -13.38 32.38
C HIS A 102 -43.91 -12.20 32.85
N HIS A 103 -43.43 -10.96 32.68
CA HIS A 103 -44.02 -9.87 31.83
C HIS A 103 -43.27 -8.54 32.10
N GLN A 104 -42.50 -7.96 31.16
CA GLN A 104 -42.84 -7.07 30.00
C GLN A 104 -43.00 -5.57 30.36
N PRO A 105 -42.58 -4.65 29.46
CA PRO A 105 -43.59 -3.78 28.85
C PRO A 105 -43.40 -3.44 27.34
N GLU A 106 -44.54 -3.39 26.63
CA GLU A 106 -45.06 -2.43 25.61
C GLU A 106 -44.13 -1.90 24.46
N LYS A 107 -44.50 -1.73 23.18
CA LYS A 107 -45.72 -1.88 22.35
C LYS A 107 -45.36 -1.48 20.89
N LEU A 108 -45.76 -2.24 19.85
CA LEU A 108 -46.42 -1.76 18.60
C LEU A 108 -46.57 -2.84 17.49
N MET A 109 -47.81 -2.95 16.98
CA MET A 109 -48.31 -3.40 15.65
C MET A 109 -48.07 -4.87 15.22
N SER A 110 -49.09 -5.74 15.35
CA SER A 110 -50.06 -6.18 14.29
C SER A 110 -49.53 -7.40 13.51
N PHE A 111 -50.26 -8.49 13.20
CA PHE A 111 -51.67 -8.73 12.89
C PHE A 111 -52.06 -10.20 13.20
N ALA A 112 -53.36 -10.38 13.52
CA ALA A 112 -54.26 -11.49 13.15
C ALA A 112 -54.26 -12.84 13.91
N ASN A 113 -55.49 -13.16 14.34
CA ASN A 113 -56.18 -14.45 14.48
C ASN A 113 -55.74 -15.38 15.61
N ASP A 114 -56.61 -16.03 16.37
CA ASP A 114 -58.07 -16.04 16.52
C ASP A 114 -58.35 -16.95 17.73
N SER A 115 -59.58 -16.85 18.26
CA SER A 115 -60.25 -17.87 19.06
C SER A 115 -60.08 -17.75 20.60
N TYR A 116 -61.05 -17.14 21.30
CA TYR A 116 -62.21 -17.81 21.92
C TYR A 116 -61.79 -18.44 23.27
N ASP A 117 -62.27 -18.04 24.44
CA ASP A 117 -63.67 -17.87 24.84
C ASP A 117 -63.75 -17.12 26.19
N SER A 118 -64.78 -16.25 26.30
CA SER A 118 -65.63 -15.87 27.45
C SER A 118 -65.20 -16.15 28.90
N CYS A 119 -65.55 -15.38 29.94
CA CYS A 119 -66.30 -14.14 30.19
C CYS A 119 -65.99 -13.87 31.68
N SER A 120 -65.46 -12.71 32.07
CA SER A 120 -66.23 -11.58 32.61
C SER A 120 -67.21 -11.93 33.73
N GLU A 121 -66.89 -11.51 34.96
CA GLU A 121 -67.77 -10.80 35.92
C GLU A 121 -66.87 -10.30 37.07
N SER A 122 -66.49 -9.01 37.13
CA SER A 122 -67.10 -7.91 37.93
C SER A 122 -67.37 -8.33 39.40
N CYS A 123 -66.99 -7.61 40.45
CA CYS A 123 -66.90 -6.17 40.75
C CYS A 123 -65.85 -5.96 41.85
N ASP A 124 -65.13 -4.85 41.84
CA ASP A 124 -65.25 -3.71 42.78
C ASP A 124 -65.67 -4.08 44.22
N VAL A 125 -64.87 -3.64 45.20
CA VAL A 125 -65.21 -2.54 46.14
C VAL A 125 -64.18 -2.54 47.27
N GLU A 126 -63.66 -1.34 47.53
CA GLU A 126 -62.79 -0.93 48.63
C GLU A 126 -63.46 -1.04 50.01
N GLU A 127 -62.63 -0.78 51.03
CA GLU A 127 -62.97 -0.13 52.30
C GLU A 127 -63.29 -0.99 53.53
N SER A 128 -62.52 -0.67 54.59
CA SER A 128 -62.92 -0.46 56.00
C SER A 128 -63.58 -1.58 56.82
N GLY A 129 -63.20 -1.61 58.10
CA GLY A 129 -64.09 -2.10 59.16
C GLY A 129 -63.39 -2.75 60.36
N GLU A 130 -63.41 -2.04 61.48
CA GLU A 130 -63.21 -2.55 62.85
C GLU A 130 -64.26 -3.62 63.23
N SER A 131 -63.98 -4.49 64.22
CA SER A 131 -64.92 -4.86 65.32
C SER A 131 -64.51 -6.13 66.11
N GLU A 132 -64.90 -6.07 67.38
CA GLU A 132 -64.92 -6.94 68.56
C GLU A 132 -65.79 -8.24 68.52
N ILE A 133 -65.48 -9.17 69.45
CA ILE A 133 -66.32 -10.18 70.20
C ILE A 133 -66.79 -11.46 69.41
N ASP A 134 -66.86 -12.72 69.86
CA ASP A 134 -66.84 -13.43 71.17
C ASP A 134 -66.38 -14.92 71.08
N ASP A 135 -66.24 -15.54 72.26
CA ASP A 135 -65.86 -16.92 72.69
C ASP A 135 -66.80 -18.09 72.23
N PRO A 136 -66.37 -19.38 72.34
CA PRO A 136 -66.71 -20.18 73.55
C PRO A 136 -65.67 -21.24 74.04
N GLU A 137 -65.57 -21.34 75.38
CA GLU A 137 -65.26 -22.47 76.34
C GLU A 137 -65.42 -23.97 75.86
N PRO A 138 -64.99 -25.05 76.61
CA PRO A 138 -64.67 -25.17 78.07
C PRO A 138 -63.53 -26.17 78.53
N GLU A 139 -63.44 -26.37 79.86
CA GLU A 139 -62.99 -27.54 80.69
C GLU A 139 -61.47 -27.72 81.01
N GLU A 140 -60.95 -27.95 82.25
CA GLU A 140 -61.47 -28.51 83.52
C GLU A 140 -60.72 -28.02 84.81
N GLU A 141 -61.37 -28.27 85.95
CA GLU A 141 -61.25 -27.95 87.41
C GLU A 141 -59.94 -28.34 88.16
N GLU A 142 -59.59 -27.88 89.38
CA GLU A 142 -60.23 -28.11 90.70
C GLU A 142 -60.06 -26.97 91.74
N ASP A 143 -61.20 -26.49 92.24
CA ASP A 143 -61.70 -26.35 93.63
C ASP A 143 -60.82 -25.92 94.83
N SER A 144 -61.22 -24.82 95.47
CA SER A 144 -62.18 -24.86 96.60
C SER A 144 -62.35 -23.48 97.28
N LYS A 145 -63.56 -22.93 97.18
CA LYS A 145 -64.12 -21.93 98.10
C LYS A 145 -65.27 -22.59 98.86
N PHE A 146 -65.33 -22.40 100.17
CA PHE A 146 -66.56 -22.59 100.94
C PHE A 146 -67.02 -21.23 101.44
N ASP A 147 -68.22 -20.83 101.02
CA ASP A 147 -68.94 -19.64 101.46
C ASP A 147 -70.19 -20.06 102.26
N ASN A 148 -70.57 -19.16 103.17
CA ASN A 148 -71.85 -19.01 103.88
C ASN A 148 -72.17 -20.01 105.02
N CYS A 149 -72.38 -19.56 106.28
CA CYS A 149 -73.32 -18.58 106.86
C CYS A 149 -74.58 -19.27 107.39
N ALA A 150 -74.75 -19.27 108.72
CA ALA A 150 -75.92 -18.74 109.45
C ALA A 150 -76.20 -19.49 110.78
N GLU A 151 -76.49 -18.66 111.79
CA GLU A 151 -77.32 -18.90 112.98
C GLU A 151 -76.92 -19.97 114.00
N LEU A 152 -76.70 -19.52 115.24
CA LEU A 152 -77.70 -19.70 116.30
C LEU A 152 -77.43 -18.75 117.48
N LYS A 153 -78.32 -17.74 117.58
CA LYS A 153 -79.01 -17.23 118.78
C LYS A 153 -78.18 -16.72 119.97
N GLU A 154 -78.07 -15.39 120.02
CA GLU A 154 -78.33 -14.63 121.25
C GLU A 154 -79.72 -15.00 121.82
N VAL A 155 -79.76 -15.33 123.12
CA VAL A 155 -80.97 -15.21 123.94
C VAL A 155 -80.61 -14.40 125.18
N GLN A 156 -81.42 -13.39 125.41
CA GLN A 156 -81.32 -12.31 126.38
C GLN A 156 -82.18 -12.64 127.62
N PHE A 157 -81.71 -12.21 128.80
CA PHE A 157 -82.46 -11.68 129.96
C PHE A 157 -83.65 -12.46 130.57
N VAL A 158 -83.61 -12.75 131.88
CA VAL A 158 -84.58 -12.26 132.90
C VAL A 158 -83.94 -12.35 134.30
N ALA A 159 -83.99 -11.23 135.02
CA ALA A 159 -83.74 -11.09 136.45
C ALA A 159 -85.02 -11.36 137.28
N ALA A 160 -84.89 -11.91 138.48
CA ALA A 160 -85.69 -11.63 139.69
C ALA A 160 -85.24 -12.62 140.78
N ASN A 161 -84.65 -12.20 141.90
CA ASN A 161 -85.34 -11.68 143.09
C ASN A 161 -86.57 -12.49 143.49
N ASP A 162 -86.53 -13.02 144.71
CA ASP A 162 -87.63 -13.12 145.68
C ASP A 162 -87.39 -14.30 146.64
N VAL A 163 -87.66 -14.30 147.95
CA VAL A 163 -87.98 -13.26 148.95
C VAL A 163 -88.33 -14.04 150.25
N MET A 164 -88.21 -13.38 151.41
CA MET A 164 -88.92 -13.60 152.68
C MET A 164 -88.79 -14.95 153.43
N GLU A 165 -88.31 -14.97 154.68
CA GLU A 165 -88.99 -14.54 155.93
C GLU A 165 -90.00 -15.59 156.44
N ILE A 166 -89.58 -16.32 157.50
CA ILE A 166 -90.46 -16.87 158.54
C ILE A 166 -89.69 -16.65 159.85
N GLU A 167 -89.94 -15.54 160.54
CA GLU A 167 -90.93 -15.42 161.63
C GLU A 167 -90.70 -16.32 162.85
N ARG A 168 -90.39 -15.61 163.94
CA ARG A 168 -90.99 -15.69 165.29
C ARG A 168 -90.55 -16.79 166.28
N LEU A 169 -89.90 -16.23 167.32
CA LEU A 169 -90.20 -16.32 168.75
C LEU A 169 -89.85 -17.62 169.49
N GLY A 170 -89.04 -17.46 170.54
CA GLY A 170 -88.93 -18.45 171.61
C GLY A 170 -87.57 -18.44 172.29
N GLU A 171 -87.44 -17.52 173.24
CA GLU A 171 -86.57 -17.50 174.43
C GLU A 171 -85.64 -18.71 174.74
N GLU A 172 -84.39 -18.34 175.03
CA GLU A 172 -83.50 -18.87 176.08
C GLU A 172 -82.84 -20.28 176.00
N ASN A 173 -81.50 -20.24 176.09
CA ASN A 173 -80.56 -21.16 176.77
C ASN A 173 -80.25 -22.56 176.17
N LYS A 174 -79.07 -22.72 175.54
CA LYS A 174 -77.89 -23.48 176.08
C LYS A 174 -76.80 -23.82 175.04
N ASP A 175 -75.56 -23.66 175.50
CA ASP A 175 -74.26 -23.82 174.84
C ASP A 175 -73.93 -25.19 174.21
N HIS A 176 -72.95 -25.12 173.29
CA HIS A 176 -72.06 -26.18 172.76
C HIS A 176 -72.47 -26.95 171.49
N LYS A 177 -72.34 -26.35 170.30
CA LYS A 177 -72.18 -27.13 169.05
C LYS A 177 -71.47 -26.46 167.83
N ASP A 178 -70.70 -25.38 167.99
CA ASP A 178 -70.21 -24.59 166.83
C ASP A 178 -68.76 -24.84 166.35
N GLN A 179 -67.98 -25.73 166.95
CA GLN A 179 -66.57 -25.90 166.51
C GLN A 179 -66.34 -26.92 165.37
N ASN A 180 -67.32 -27.76 164.99
CA ASN A 180 -67.04 -28.90 164.09
C ASN A 180 -67.44 -28.70 162.60
N LYS A 181 -68.12 -27.60 162.23
CA LYS A 181 -68.50 -27.32 160.82
C LYS A 181 -67.44 -26.53 160.04
N GLN A 182 -66.50 -25.86 160.71
CA GLN A 182 -65.58 -24.92 160.07
C GLN A 182 -64.34 -25.59 159.42
N LYS A 183 -64.04 -26.85 159.76
CA LYS A 183 -62.86 -27.56 159.24
C LYS A 183 -63.03 -28.13 157.82
N TYR A 184 -64.24 -28.51 157.39
CA TYR A 184 -64.44 -29.15 156.08
C TYR A 184 -64.42 -28.17 154.90
N ASN A 185 -64.82 -26.91 155.09
CA ASN A 185 -64.83 -25.90 154.02
C ASN A 185 -63.44 -25.32 153.68
N ILE A 186 -62.46 -25.41 154.60
CA ILE A 186 -61.13 -24.83 154.36
C ILE A 186 -60.34 -25.67 153.35
N TYR A 187 -60.49 -26.99 153.38
CA TYR A 187 -59.70 -27.91 152.55
C TYR A 187 -60.08 -27.82 151.06
N GLU A 188 -61.37 -27.75 150.76
CA GLU A 188 -61.89 -27.64 149.38
C GLU A 188 -61.50 -26.30 148.73
N VAL A 189 -61.52 -25.21 149.50
CA VAL A 189 -61.10 -23.88 149.03
C VAL A 189 -59.60 -23.83 148.71
N VAL A 190 -58.77 -24.61 149.42
CA VAL A 190 -57.32 -24.68 149.15
C VAL A 190 -57.05 -25.46 147.85
N MET A 191 -57.71 -26.59 147.63
CA MET A 191 -57.55 -27.39 146.40
C MET A 191 -57.98 -26.63 145.14
N LEU A 192 -59.13 -25.95 145.19
CA LEU A 192 -59.60 -25.14 144.06
C LEU A 192 -58.68 -23.94 143.80
N ARG A 193 -58.06 -23.36 144.83
CA ARG A 193 -57.04 -22.30 144.64
C ARG A 193 -55.80 -22.84 143.95
N GLU A 194 -55.32 -24.02 144.32
CA GLU A 194 -54.17 -24.66 143.67
C GLU A 194 -54.47 -24.98 142.20
N GLU A 195 -55.66 -25.47 141.88
CA GLU A 195 -56.10 -25.72 140.51
C GLU A 195 -56.21 -24.43 139.68
N ILE A 196 -56.79 -23.37 140.25
CA ILE A 196 -56.84 -22.04 139.61
C ILE A 196 -55.43 -21.49 139.39
N GLU A 197 -54.50 -21.71 140.34
CA GLU A 197 -53.10 -21.31 140.22
C GLU A 197 -52.40 -22.07 139.08
N GLN A 198 -52.69 -23.36 138.91
CA GLN A 198 -52.13 -24.20 137.84
C GLN A 198 -52.69 -23.82 136.46
N LEU A 199 -54.01 -23.66 136.33
CA LEU A 199 -54.65 -23.18 135.10
C LEU A 199 -54.17 -21.78 134.72
N ARG A 200 -53.88 -20.91 135.70
CA ARG A 200 -53.26 -19.60 135.45
C ARG A 200 -51.84 -19.71 134.93
N LYS A 201 -51.04 -20.67 135.42
CA LYS A 201 -49.68 -20.94 134.90
C LYS A 201 -49.72 -21.48 133.47
N GLU A 202 -50.62 -22.42 133.18
CA GLU A 202 -50.81 -22.98 131.84
C GLU A 202 -51.26 -21.89 130.84
N ASN A 203 -52.20 -21.03 131.21
CA ASN A 203 -52.60 -19.88 130.39
C ASN A 203 -51.45 -18.89 130.14
N ARG A 204 -50.54 -18.70 131.12
CA ARG A 204 -49.34 -17.87 130.90
C ARG A 204 -48.39 -18.50 129.88
N VAL A 205 -48.15 -19.81 129.98
CA VAL A 205 -47.31 -20.55 129.04
C VAL A 205 -47.91 -20.53 127.62
N GLN A 206 -49.21 -20.79 127.48
CA GLN A 206 -49.89 -20.70 126.18
C GLN A 206 -49.84 -19.29 125.59
N LYS A 207 -49.96 -18.25 126.42
CA LYS A 207 -49.80 -16.86 125.99
C LYS A 207 -48.38 -16.57 125.51
N ASP A 208 -47.37 -17.08 126.20
CA ASP A 208 -45.97 -16.93 125.79
C ASP A 208 -45.65 -17.73 124.51
N GLU A 209 -46.24 -18.91 124.34
CA GLU A 209 -46.15 -19.70 123.09
C GLU A 209 -46.86 -19.02 121.92
N LEU A 210 -48.03 -18.42 122.14
CA LEU A 210 -48.72 -17.61 121.14
C LEU A 210 -47.88 -16.39 120.75
N ASN A 211 -47.27 -15.72 121.72
CA ASN A 211 -46.37 -14.60 121.45
C ASN A 211 -45.13 -15.04 120.66
N ARG A 212 -44.52 -16.19 120.99
CA ARG A 212 -43.41 -16.76 120.22
C ARG A 212 -43.82 -17.11 118.79
N LYS A 213 -45.00 -17.73 118.61
CA LYS A 213 -45.55 -18.06 117.29
C LYS A 213 -45.81 -16.79 116.46
N SER A 214 -46.29 -15.71 117.08
CA SER A 214 -46.46 -14.41 116.44
C SER A 214 -45.12 -13.85 115.92
N ILE A 215 -44.07 -13.87 116.75
CA ILE A 215 -42.74 -13.40 116.34
C ILE A 215 -42.18 -14.24 115.19
N THR A 216 -42.31 -15.58 115.25
CA THR A 216 -41.86 -16.45 114.15
C THR A 216 -42.70 -16.28 112.88
N PHE A 217 -43.98 -15.93 113.02
CA PHE A 217 -44.86 -15.64 111.89
C PHE A 217 -44.43 -14.36 111.18
N ASP A 218 -44.06 -13.32 111.93
CA ASP A 218 -43.52 -12.08 111.39
C ASP A 218 -42.19 -12.32 110.63
N GLU A 219 -41.29 -13.15 111.18
CA GLU A 219 -40.04 -13.57 110.49
C GLU A 219 -40.32 -14.35 109.19
N LEU A 220 -41.30 -15.26 109.20
CA LEU A 220 -41.71 -16.01 108.01
C LEU A 220 -42.33 -15.11 106.93
N MET A 221 -43.07 -14.08 107.33
CA MET A 221 -43.63 -13.08 106.41
C MET A 221 -42.52 -12.26 105.76
N MET A 222 -41.53 -11.81 106.52
CA MET A 222 -40.35 -11.10 106.00
C MET A 222 -39.56 -11.95 104.98
N LEU A 223 -39.30 -13.22 105.31
CA LEU A 223 -38.61 -14.15 104.40
C LEU A 223 -39.45 -14.45 103.14
N ARG A 224 -40.77 -14.53 103.26
CA ARG A 224 -41.67 -14.72 102.11
C ARG A 224 -41.67 -13.50 101.20
N GLU A 225 -41.68 -12.29 101.77
CA GLU A 225 -41.54 -11.05 101.02
C GLU A 225 -40.19 -10.97 100.30
N GLU A 226 -39.10 -11.36 100.98
CA GLU A 226 -37.76 -11.43 100.37
C GLU A 226 -37.69 -12.45 99.21
N ILE A 227 -38.27 -13.64 99.38
CA ILE A 227 -38.35 -14.64 98.31
C ILE A 227 -39.16 -14.11 97.12
N GLU A 228 -40.26 -13.41 97.37
CA GLU A 228 -41.08 -12.86 96.29
C GLU A 228 -40.36 -11.71 95.57
N GLN A 229 -39.60 -10.89 96.30
CA GLN A 229 -38.75 -9.86 95.72
C GLN A 229 -37.64 -10.48 94.85
N LEU A 230 -36.93 -11.49 95.36
CA LEU A 230 -35.92 -12.23 94.60
C LEU A 230 -36.51 -12.93 93.36
N ARG A 231 -37.77 -13.41 93.42
CA ARG A 231 -38.46 -13.97 92.25
C ARG A 231 -38.81 -12.91 91.22
N LYS A 232 -39.24 -11.72 91.64
CA LYS A 232 -39.46 -10.57 90.74
C LYS A 232 -38.16 -10.16 90.06
N GLU A 233 -37.06 -10.09 90.81
CA GLU A 233 -35.73 -9.78 90.28
C GLU A 233 -35.25 -10.84 89.28
N ASN A 234 -35.42 -12.13 89.58
CA ASN A 234 -35.08 -13.20 88.63
C ASN A 234 -35.93 -13.16 87.34
N ARG A 235 -37.22 -12.83 87.43
CA ARG A 235 -38.07 -12.62 86.24
C ARG A 235 -37.55 -11.46 85.39
N ALA A 236 -37.27 -10.32 86.03
CA ALA A 236 -36.73 -9.15 85.34
C ALA A 236 -35.36 -9.43 84.68
N GLN A 237 -34.46 -10.15 85.35
CA GLN A 237 -33.17 -10.57 84.78
C GLN A 237 -33.34 -11.52 83.59
N LYS A 238 -34.33 -12.42 83.65
CA LYS A 238 -34.63 -13.35 82.56
C LYS A 238 -35.17 -12.61 81.33
N ASP A 239 -36.06 -11.64 81.54
CA ASP A 239 -36.57 -10.78 80.47
C ASP A 239 -35.46 -9.92 79.85
N GLU A 240 -34.54 -9.39 80.67
CA GLU A 240 -33.36 -8.66 80.20
C GLU A 240 -32.41 -9.56 79.38
N LEU A 241 -32.26 -10.83 79.76
CA LEU A 241 -31.51 -11.83 78.99
C LEU A 241 -32.16 -12.09 77.63
N TYR A 242 -33.48 -12.27 77.58
CA TYR A 242 -34.20 -12.43 76.32
C TYR A 242 -34.05 -11.21 75.41
N GLN A 243 -34.10 -9.99 75.96
CA GLN A 243 -33.84 -8.79 75.16
C GLN A 243 -32.41 -8.73 74.65
N LYS A 244 -31.42 -9.10 75.46
CA LYS A 244 -30.01 -9.17 75.02
C LYS A 244 -29.81 -10.17 73.88
N ASP A 245 -30.50 -11.32 73.91
CA ASP A 245 -30.43 -12.32 72.83
C ASP A 245 -30.99 -11.76 71.52
N ILE A 246 -32.12 -11.04 71.57
CA ILE A 246 -32.71 -10.38 70.39
C ILE A 246 -31.73 -9.35 69.82
N ILE A 247 -31.17 -8.48 70.67
CA ILE A 247 -30.19 -7.46 70.26
C ILE A 247 -28.92 -8.11 69.68
N CYS A 248 -28.47 -9.23 70.25
CA CYS A 248 -27.34 -10.00 69.71
C CYS A 248 -27.62 -10.54 68.30
N GLY A 249 -28.84 -11.00 68.04
CA GLY A 249 -29.28 -11.42 66.71
C GLY A 249 -29.25 -10.27 65.70
N GLU A 250 -29.84 -9.12 66.05
CA GLU A 250 -29.81 -7.91 65.21
C GLU A 250 -28.37 -7.44 64.94
N ALA A 251 -27.51 -7.45 65.97
CA ALA A 251 -26.10 -7.09 65.83
C ALA A 251 -25.30 -8.08 64.97
N MET A 252 -25.74 -9.34 64.85
CA MET A 252 -25.14 -10.32 63.95
C MET A 252 -25.52 -10.03 62.49
N MET A 253 -26.79 -9.73 62.22
CA MET A 253 -27.28 -9.34 60.89
C MET A 253 -26.59 -8.09 60.37
N LEU A 254 -26.49 -7.05 61.20
CA LEU A 254 -25.79 -5.81 60.85
C LEU A 254 -24.29 -6.04 60.59
N ARG A 255 -23.65 -6.97 61.31
CA ARG A 255 -22.25 -7.34 61.06
C ARG A 255 -22.07 -8.03 59.71
N GLU A 256 -22.96 -8.94 59.35
CA GLU A 256 -22.96 -9.59 58.04
C GLU A 256 -23.17 -8.58 56.92
N GLU A 257 -24.09 -7.62 57.08
CA GLU A 257 -24.32 -6.56 56.10
C GLU A 257 -23.08 -5.65 55.94
N ILE A 258 -22.45 -5.25 57.05
CA ILE A 258 -21.20 -4.46 57.01
C ILE A 258 -20.08 -5.25 56.32
N GLU A 259 -19.98 -6.56 56.56
CA GLU A 259 -18.98 -7.41 55.90
C GLU A 259 -19.24 -7.48 54.40
N GLN A 260 -20.50 -7.65 53.99
CA GLN A 260 -20.90 -7.70 52.58
C GLN A 260 -20.65 -6.38 51.86
N LEU A 261 -21.06 -5.26 52.44
CA LEU A 261 -20.76 -3.91 51.93
C LEU A 261 -19.24 -3.66 51.89
N GLY A 262 -18.49 -4.24 52.85
CA GLY A 262 -17.03 -4.21 52.86
C GLY A 262 -16.41 -4.97 51.68
N LYS A 263 -16.96 -6.13 51.30
CA LYS A 263 -16.53 -6.89 50.11
C LYS A 263 -16.84 -6.11 48.83
N GLU A 264 -18.05 -5.56 48.69
CA GLU A 264 -18.46 -4.77 47.53
C GLU A 264 -17.59 -3.53 47.34
N ASN A 265 -17.26 -2.81 48.41
CA ASN A 265 -16.37 -1.65 48.34
C ASN A 265 -14.94 -2.02 47.90
N ARG A 266 -14.45 -3.21 48.26
CA ARG A 266 -13.14 -3.69 47.77
C ARG A 266 -13.18 -3.95 46.27
N VAL A 267 -14.23 -4.61 45.77
CA VAL A 267 -14.43 -4.87 44.34
C VAL A 267 -14.51 -3.55 43.56
N LEU A 268 -15.32 -2.59 44.02
CA LEU A 268 -15.44 -1.27 43.37
C LEU A 268 -14.10 -0.52 43.35
N LYS A 269 -13.29 -0.64 44.41
CA LYS A 269 -11.95 -0.04 44.48
C LYS A 269 -10.97 -0.67 43.48
N ASP A 270 -11.03 -1.99 43.32
CA ASP A 270 -10.22 -2.72 42.35
C ASP A 270 -10.65 -2.38 40.91
N GLU A 271 -11.96 -2.31 40.63
CA GLU A 271 -12.50 -1.84 39.34
C GLU A 271 -12.07 -0.41 39.03
N LEU A 272 -12.06 0.48 40.01
CA LEU A 272 -11.64 1.87 39.83
C LEU A 272 -10.14 1.95 39.50
N SER A 273 -9.34 1.10 40.13
CA SER A 273 -7.91 0.96 39.87
C SER A 273 -7.66 0.40 38.46
N GLN A 274 -8.45 -0.59 38.01
CA GLN A 274 -8.40 -1.10 36.62
C GLN A 274 -8.81 -0.02 35.61
N LYS A 275 -9.87 0.75 35.86
CA LYS A 275 -10.27 1.88 35.01
C LYS A 275 -9.16 2.93 34.87
N SER A 276 -8.37 3.16 35.92
CA SER A 276 -7.20 4.05 35.85
C SER A 276 -6.12 3.52 34.91
N ILE A 277 -5.85 2.21 34.92
CA ILE A 277 -4.88 1.58 34.02
C ILE A 277 -5.35 1.67 32.56
N ILE A 278 -6.62 1.31 32.32
CA ILE A 278 -7.23 1.39 30.99
C ILE A 278 -7.21 2.83 30.46
N CYS A 279 -7.43 3.84 31.31
CA CYS A 279 -7.33 5.25 30.91
C CYS A 279 -5.93 5.61 30.37
N GLY A 280 -4.87 5.09 31.01
CA GLY A 280 -3.49 5.27 30.56
C GLY A 280 -3.22 4.62 29.20
N GLU A 281 -3.68 3.37 29.00
CA GLU A 281 -3.57 2.68 27.71
C GLU A 281 -4.33 3.42 26.60
N VAL A 282 -5.54 3.92 26.90
CA VAL A 282 -6.34 4.72 25.98
C VAL A 282 -5.64 6.03 25.62
N MET A 283 -4.91 6.66 26.54
CA MET A 283 -4.11 7.86 26.22
C MET A 283 -2.98 7.55 25.23
N ILE A 284 -2.24 6.47 25.44
CA ILE A 284 -1.15 6.05 24.55
C ILE A 284 -1.68 5.74 23.15
N LEU A 285 -2.76 4.96 23.05
CA LEU A 285 -3.39 4.63 21.77
C LEU A 285 -3.92 5.88 21.04
N ARG A 286 -4.46 6.86 21.77
CA ARG A 286 -4.89 8.13 21.17
C ARG A 286 -3.71 8.91 20.59
N GLU A 287 -2.59 8.94 21.29
CA GLU A 287 -1.37 9.61 20.83
C GLU A 287 -0.80 8.92 19.59
N GLU A 288 -0.76 7.58 19.58
CA GLU A 288 -0.34 6.79 18.43
C GLU A 288 -1.25 7.00 17.21
N ILE A 289 -2.58 7.00 17.40
CA ILE A 289 -3.55 7.31 16.34
C ILE A 289 -3.34 8.72 15.79
N GLU A 290 -3.07 9.71 16.65
CA GLU A 290 -2.83 11.08 16.19
C GLU A 290 -1.51 11.21 15.43
N GLN A 291 -0.48 10.45 15.82
CA GLN A 291 0.77 10.36 15.08
C GLN A 291 0.55 9.75 13.68
N PHE A 292 -0.14 8.61 13.58
CA PHE A 292 -0.50 8.02 12.30
C PHE A 292 -1.36 8.96 11.43
N ARG A 293 -2.24 9.76 12.03
CA ARG A 293 -3.02 10.78 11.30
C ARG A 293 -2.13 11.88 10.73
N LYS A 294 -1.14 12.37 11.49
CA LYS A 294 -0.17 13.35 10.99
C LYS A 294 0.64 12.80 9.83
N GLU A 295 1.12 11.57 9.93
CA GLU A 295 1.85 10.88 8.85
C GLU A 295 1.00 10.72 7.59
N ASN A 296 -0.26 10.28 7.73
CA ASN A 296 -1.19 10.19 6.61
C ASN A 296 -1.49 11.55 5.97
N ARG A 297 -1.58 12.63 6.76
CA ARG A 297 -1.72 14.00 6.21
C ARG A 297 -0.46 14.39 5.41
N ALA A 298 0.73 14.11 5.92
CA ALA A 298 1.98 14.40 5.23
C ALA A 298 2.11 13.61 3.91
N GLN A 299 1.82 12.31 3.92
CA GLN A 299 1.80 11.49 2.71
C GLN A 299 0.78 11.98 1.68
N LYS A 300 -0.40 12.44 2.13
CA LYS A 300 -1.40 13.04 1.24
C LYS A 300 -0.90 14.33 0.59
N HIS A 301 -0.20 15.18 1.34
CA HIS A 301 0.43 16.38 0.77
C HIS A 301 1.52 16.02 -0.25
N GLU A 302 2.35 15.02 0.03
CA GLU A 302 3.37 14.53 -0.91
C GLU A 302 2.74 13.97 -2.19
N LEU A 303 1.63 13.23 -2.08
CA LEU A 303 0.92 12.69 -3.23
C LEU A 303 0.32 13.82 -4.10
N ASN A 304 -0.34 14.80 -3.47
CA ASN A 304 -0.85 15.97 -4.19
C ASN A 304 0.28 16.76 -4.89
N GLN A 305 1.47 16.85 -4.29
CA GLN A 305 2.62 17.49 -4.91
C GLN A 305 3.12 16.68 -6.13
N LYS A 306 3.15 15.35 -6.03
CA LYS A 306 3.48 14.46 -7.16
C LYS A 306 2.48 14.59 -8.31
N ASP A 307 1.19 14.78 -8.01
CA ASP A 307 0.16 15.02 -9.04
C ASP A 307 0.39 16.34 -9.80
N ILE A 308 0.77 17.42 -9.10
CA ILE A 308 1.13 18.70 -9.71
C ILE A 308 2.35 18.52 -10.64
N ILE A 309 3.41 17.87 -10.14
CA ILE A 309 4.62 17.60 -10.93
C ILE A 309 4.31 16.72 -12.16
N CYS A 310 3.42 15.72 -12.03
CA CYS A 310 2.97 14.93 -13.16
C CYS A 310 2.24 15.77 -14.22
N GLY A 311 1.41 16.73 -13.78
CA GLY A 311 0.76 17.68 -14.68
C GLY A 311 1.78 18.53 -15.45
N GLU A 312 2.77 19.11 -14.75
CA GLU A 312 3.85 19.88 -15.38
C GLU A 312 4.66 19.01 -16.36
N ALA A 313 5.01 17.78 -15.98
CA ALA A 313 5.73 16.85 -16.85
C ALA A 313 4.92 16.46 -18.10
N MET A 314 3.60 16.38 -18.00
CA MET A 314 2.71 16.12 -19.15
C MET A 314 2.74 17.29 -20.13
N MET A 315 2.65 18.52 -19.64
CA MET A 315 2.75 19.74 -20.47
C MET A 315 4.10 19.82 -21.18
N SER A 316 5.22 19.60 -20.46
CA SER A 316 6.55 19.59 -21.08
C SER A 316 6.71 18.46 -22.10
N ARG A 317 6.07 17.30 -21.88
CA ARG A 317 6.10 16.19 -22.84
C ARG A 317 5.35 16.53 -24.13
N GLU A 318 4.20 17.17 -24.02
CA GLU A 318 3.43 17.66 -25.17
C GLU A 318 4.23 18.70 -25.98
N GLU A 319 4.90 19.63 -25.29
CA GLU A 319 5.79 20.60 -25.94
C GLU A 319 6.96 19.93 -26.66
N ILE A 320 7.62 18.94 -26.03
CA ILE A 320 8.67 18.15 -26.67
C ILE A 320 8.14 17.38 -27.90
N GLU A 321 6.94 16.82 -27.81
CA GLU A 321 6.32 16.11 -28.95
C GLU A 321 6.03 17.06 -30.11
N GLN A 322 5.54 18.26 -29.82
CA GLN A 322 5.33 19.30 -30.83
C GLN A 322 6.64 19.72 -31.49
N LEU A 323 7.67 20.05 -30.70
CA LEU A 323 9.00 20.39 -31.21
C LEU A 323 9.63 19.23 -31.99
N SER A 324 9.37 17.98 -31.61
CA SER A 324 9.82 16.81 -32.37
C SER A 324 9.14 16.74 -33.74
N LYS A 325 7.83 17.00 -33.82
CA LYS A 325 7.09 17.05 -35.10
C LYS A 325 7.65 18.17 -36.00
N GLU A 326 7.87 19.35 -35.43
CA GLU A 326 8.48 20.48 -36.17
C GLU A 326 9.89 20.12 -36.69
N ASN A 327 10.73 19.48 -35.87
CA ASN A 327 12.06 19.02 -36.31
C ASN A 327 12.00 17.97 -37.43
N THR A 328 11.02 17.08 -37.42
CA THR A 328 10.85 16.13 -38.54
C THR A 328 10.50 16.83 -39.85
N VAL A 329 9.62 17.83 -39.80
CA VAL A 329 9.26 18.64 -40.97
C VAL A 329 10.47 19.41 -41.49
N LEU A 330 11.21 20.11 -40.62
CA LEU A 330 12.42 20.83 -41.01
C LEU A 330 13.50 19.91 -41.60
N LYS A 331 13.61 18.69 -41.10
CA LYS A 331 14.54 17.69 -41.65
C LYS A 331 14.13 17.25 -43.06
N ASP A 332 12.84 17.05 -43.29
CA ASP A 332 12.32 16.71 -44.62
C ASP A 332 12.50 17.87 -45.61
N GLU A 333 12.25 19.11 -45.19
CA GLU A 333 12.55 20.31 -45.97
C GLU A 333 14.03 20.43 -46.31
N LEU A 334 14.92 20.12 -45.37
CA LEU A 334 16.37 20.12 -45.61
C LEU A 334 16.77 19.05 -46.63
N ASN A 335 16.21 17.84 -46.50
CA ASN A 335 16.45 16.76 -47.47
C ASN A 335 15.98 17.15 -48.87
N GLN A 336 14.81 17.80 -48.99
CA GLN A 336 14.33 18.34 -50.27
C GLN A 336 15.28 19.41 -50.84
N LYS A 337 15.75 20.35 -50.01
CA LYS A 337 16.73 21.36 -50.42
C LYS A 337 18.03 20.73 -50.92
N ASN A 338 18.51 19.66 -50.28
CA ASN A 338 19.70 18.94 -50.74
C ASN A 338 19.49 18.30 -52.12
N ILE A 339 18.34 17.65 -52.36
CA ILE A 339 17.99 17.10 -53.69
C ILE A 339 17.99 18.20 -54.75
N ILE A 340 17.36 19.35 -54.46
CA ILE A 340 17.34 20.50 -55.37
C ILE A 340 18.77 21.04 -55.60
N CYS A 341 19.62 21.08 -54.58
CA CYS A 341 21.02 21.49 -54.73
C CYS A 341 21.79 20.56 -55.67
N ASP A 342 21.58 19.25 -55.58
CA ASP A 342 22.20 18.27 -56.49
C ASP A 342 21.71 18.47 -57.93
N GLU A 343 20.40 18.67 -58.15
CA GLU A 343 19.84 19.00 -59.47
C GLU A 343 20.44 20.29 -60.04
N VAL A 344 20.56 21.34 -59.22
CA VAL A 344 21.18 22.62 -59.62
C VAL A 344 22.65 22.42 -59.97
N MET A 345 23.38 21.53 -59.27
CA MET A 345 24.77 21.21 -59.59
C MET A 345 24.88 20.52 -60.95
N MET A 346 24.03 19.52 -61.23
CA MET A 346 23.97 18.84 -62.54
C MET A 346 23.69 19.82 -63.68
N LEU A 347 22.72 20.71 -63.50
CA LEU A 347 22.40 21.74 -64.50
C LEU A 347 23.57 22.71 -64.71
N ARG A 348 24.34 23.05 -63.67
CA ARG A 348 25.53 23.90 -63.81
C ARG A 348 26.62 23.21 -64.61
N GLU A 349 26.84 21.92 -64.40
CA GLU A 349 27.80 21.12 -65.17
C GLU A 349 27.39 21.04 -66.65
N GLU A 350 26.11 20.80 -66.93
CA GLU A 350 25.57 20.79 -68.29
C GLU A 350 25.74 22.16 -68.98
N ILE A 351 25.43 23.25 -68.28
CA ILE A 351 25.65 24.61 -68.81
C ILE A 351 27.13 24.86 -69.13
N GLU A 352 28.06 24.40 -68.28
CA GLU A 352 29.49 24.62 -68.53
C GLU A 352 30.00 23.76 -69.70
N GLN A 353 29.48 22.54 -69.85
CA GLN A 353 29.76 21.69 -71.01
C GLN A 353 29.27 22.34 -72.30
N LEU A 354 28.01 22.81 -72.33
CA LEU A 354 27.45 23.53 -73.48
C LEU A 354 28.23 24.81 -73.79
N ARG A 355 28.73 25.52 -72.77
CA ARG A 355 29.61 26.69 -72.97
C ARG A 355 30.93 26.31 -73.60
N LYS A 356 31.53 25.19 -73.19
CA LYS A 356 32.76 24.68 -73.78
C LYS A 356 32.56 24.32 -75.26
N GLU A 357 31.50 23.58 -75.57
CA GLU A 357 31.13 23.24 -76.96
C GLU A 357 30.88 24.49 -77.81
N ASN A 358 30.20 25.50 -77.27
CA ASN A 358 30.02 26.77 -77.97
C ASN A 358 31.35 27.53 -78.21
N ARG A 359 32.31 27.45 -77.28
CA ARG A 359 33.66 28.02 -77.48
C ARG A 359 34.39 27.29 -78.62
N GLU A 360 34.36 25.96 -78.62
CA GLU A 360 34.96 25.13 -79.66
C GLU A 360 34.33 25.41 -81.04
N GLN A 361 33.00 25.44 -81.13
CA GLN A 361 32.29 25.80 -82.37
C GLN A 361 32.64 27.20 -82.87
N LYS A 362 32.82 28.16 -81.96
CA LYS A 362 33.24 29.52 -82.31
C LYS A 362 34.67 29.55 -82.86
N ASP A 363 35.58 28.79 -82.26
CA ASP A 363 36.96 28.68 -82.73
C ASP A 363 37.02 28.00 -84.10
N GLU A 364 36.23 26.95 -84.34
CA GLU A 364 36.06 26.33 -85.66
C GLU A 364 35.53 27.32 -86.69
N LEU A 365 34.56 28.17 -86.32
CA LEU A 365 34.02 29.20 -87.20
C LEU A 365 35.10 30.23 -87.58
N ASN A 366 35.86 30.72 -86.59
CA ASN A 366 36.97 31.64 -86.83
C ASN A 366 38.04 31.01 -87.75
N GLN A 367 38.31 29.71 -87.59
CA GLN A 367 39.24 29.00 -88.47
C GLN A 367 38.70 28.91 -89.90
N LYS A 368 37.40 28.65 -90.09
CA LYS A 368 36.76 28.67 -91.41
C LYS A 368 36.82 30.06 -92.04
N ASP A 369 36.65 31.13 -91.26
CA ASP A 369 36.80 32.51 -91.74
C ASP A 369 38.23 32.80 -92.20
N ASN A 370 39.24 32.34 -91.46
CA ASN A 370 40.65 32.44 -91.87
C ASN A 370 40.91 31.71 -93.19
N ILE A 371 40.44 30.46 -93.32
CA ILE A 371 40.55 29.67 -94.55
C ILE A 371 39.83 30.38 -95.71
N CYS A 372 38.68 31.00 -95.46
CA CYS A 372 37.96 31.78 -96.47
C CYS A 372 38.80 32.97 -96.97
N GLY A 373 39.51 33.65 -96.05
CA GLY A 373 40.48 34.68 -96.39
C GLY A 373 41.63 34.17 -97.25
N GLU A 374 42.22 33.03 -96.89
CA GLU A 374 43.27 32.39 -97.71
C GLU A 374 42.77 31.99 -99.10
N ILE A 375 41.57 31.41 -99.20
CA ILE A 375 40.92 31.08 -100.47
C ILE A 375 40.71 32.35 -101.31
N MET A 376 40.37 33.48 -100.70
CA MET A 376 40.21 34.76 -101.39
C MET A 376 41.54 35.23 -101.99
N MET A 377 42.63 35.19 -101.21
CA MET A 377 43.98 35.53 -101.68
C MET A 377 44.42 34.63 -102.85
N LEU A 378 44.21 33.31 -102.75
CA LEU A 378 44.53 32.37 -103.83
C LEU A 378 43.69 32.62 -105.08
N ARG A 379 42.41 33.00 -104.93
CA ARG A 379 41.55 33.37 -106.08
C ARG A 379 42.07 34.62 -106.78
N GLU A 380 42.49 35.63 -106.02
CA GLU A 380 43.10 36.85 -106.58
C GLU A 380 44.41 36.53 -107.31
N GLU A 381 45.26 35.68 -106.74
CA GLU A 381 46.50 35.23 -107.37
C GLU A 381 46.23 34.45 -108.67
N ILE A 382 45.28 33.52 -108.67
CA ILE A 382 44.84 32.80 -109.88
C ILE A 382 44.31 33.78 -110.94
N GLU A 383 43.55 34.79 -110.55
CA GLU A 383 43.05 35.82 -111.47
C GLU A 383 44.20 36.62 -112.08
N GLN A 384 45.19 37.02 -111.27
CA GLN A 384 46.36 37.76 -111.70
C GLN A 384 47.24 36.94 -112.66
N LEU A 385 47.54 35.68 -112.32
CA LEU A 385 48.23 34.74 -113.21
C LEU A 385 47.43 34.50 -114.49
N GLY A 386 46.09 34.50 -114.42
CA GLY A 386 45.20 34.46 -115.58
C GLY A 386 45.39 35.65 -116.51
N LYS A 387 45.48 36.87 -115.96
CA LYS A 387 45.76 38.10 -116.73
C LYS A 387 47.15 38.05 -117.38
N GLU A 388 48.18 37.61 -116.64
CA GLU A 388 49.55 37.45 -117.14
C GLU A 388 49.64 36.42 -118.27
N ASN A 389 49.03 35.24 -118.09
CA ASN A 389 48.94 34.23 -119.14
C ASN A 389 48.20 34.74 -120.38
N GLY A 390 47.14 35.55 -120.20
CA GLY A 390 46.45 36.24 -121.29
C GLY A 390 47.39 37.18 -122.06
N ALA A 391 48.14 38.01 -121.35
CA ALA A 391 49.12 38.93 -121.94
C ALA A 391 50.25 38.18 -122.70
N LEU A 392 50.78 37.10 -122.13
CA LEU A 392 51.78 36.25 -122.79
C LEU A 392 51.22 35.60 -124.06
N LYS A 393 49.96 35.15 -124.03
CA LYS A 393 49.27 34.61 -125.21
C LYS A 393 49.11 35.66 -126.30
N ASP A 394 48.77 36.88 -125.95
CA ASP A 394 48.69 38.01 -126.89
C ASP A 394 50.07 38.37 -127.47
N GLU A 395 51.13 38.34 -126.66
CA GLU A 395 52.50 38.55 -127.12
C GLU A 395 52.97 37.44 -128.07
N LEU A 396 52.63 36.19 -127.78
CA LEU A 396 52.88 35.06 -128.66
C LEU A 396 52.14 35.22 -129.99
N ASN A 397 50.86 35.63 -129.96
CA ASN A 397 50.09 35.93 -131.16
C ASN A 397 50.73 37.05 -131.98
N LYS A 398 51.23 38.12 -131.34
CA LYS A 398 52.00 39.18 -132.02
C LYS A 398 53.27 38.63 -132.66
N LYS A 399 54.04 37.78 -131.97
CA LYS A 399 55.23 37.11 -132.54
C LYS A 399 54.86 36.23 -133.74
N TYR A 400 53.72 35.55 -133.70
CA TYR A 400 53.22 34.75 -134.82
C TYR A 400 52.90 35.62 -136.04
N ILE A 401 52.25 36.77 -135.84
CA ILE A 401 51.98 37.76 -136.91
C ILE A 401 53.30 38.29 -137.49
N ILE A 402 54.24 38.71 -136.64
CA ILE A 402 55.57 39.18 -137.07
C ILE A 402 56.33 38.09 -137.84
N CYS A 403 56.25 36.82 -137.42
CA CYS A 403 56.86 35.72 -138.18
C CYS A 403 56.24 35.58 -139.58
N GLY A 404 54.92 35.78 -139.69
CA GLY A 404 54.23 35.86 -140.98
C GLY A 404 54.76 37.02 -141.83
N GLU A 405 54.91 38.22 -141.26
CA GLU A 405 55.50 39.38 -141.95
C GLU A 405 56.96 39.14 -142.37
N ILE A 406 57.77 38.52 -141.52
CA ILE A 406 59.15 38.13 -141.84
C ILE A 406 59.16 37.11 -142.99
N MET A 407 58.22 36.16 -143.03
CA MET A 407 58.07 35.25 -144.17
C MET A 407 57.78 36.03 -145.45
N MET A 408 56.84 36.97 -145.42
CA MET A 408 56.52 37.85 -146.56
C MET A 408 57.74 38.65 -147.03
N LEU A 409 58.47 39.27 -146.09
CA LEU A 409 59.69 40.01 -146.40
C LEU A 409 60.82 39.10 -146.93
N ARG A 410 60.96 37.87 -146.42
CA ARG A 410 61.91 36.89 -146.96
C ARG A 410 61.56 36.52 -148.40
N GLU A 411 60.28 36.33 -148.67
CA GLU A 411 59.78 36.04 -150.02
C GLU A 411 59.99 37.23 -150.96
N GLU A 412 59.77 38.45 -150.49
CA GLU A 412 60.04 39.69 -151.21
C GLU A 412 61.54 39.92 -151.47
N ILE A 413 62.41 39.68 -150.47
CA ILE A 413 63.87 39.66 -150.63
C ILE A 413 64.29 38.59 -151.64
N GLU A 414 63.63 37.43 -151.65
CA GLU A 414 63.91 36.36 -152.60
C GLU A 414 63.48 36.72 -154.02
N GLN A 415 62.35 37.41 -154.19
CA GLN A 415 61.96 37.99 -155.47
C GLN A 415 62.93 39.08 -155.94
N LEU A 416 63.36 39.99 -155.05
CA LEU A 416 64.39 41.00 -155.36
C LEU A 416 65.74 40.36 -155.69
N ARG A 417 66.11 39.24 -155.04
CA ARG A 417 67.31 38.46 -155.40
C ARG A 417 67.17 37.81 -156.77
N LYS A 418 65.98 37.35 -157.16
CA LYS A 418 65.71 36.85 -158.53
C LYS A 418 65.77 37.99 -159.56
N TYR A 419 65.23 39.16 -159.24
CA TYR A 419 65.32 40.37 -160.07
C TYR A 419 66.77 40.85 -160.24
N ASN A 420 67.56 40.88 -159.15
CA ASN A 420 68.99 41.20 -159.19
C ASN A 420 69.82 40.11 -159.87
N ARG A 421 69.43 38.82 -159.84
CA ARG A 421 70.01 37.78 -160.71
C ARG A 421 69.66 38.05 -162.18
N GLY A 422 68.46 38.53 -162.48
CA GLY A 422 68.09 38.99 -163.84
C GLY A 422 68.99 40.12 -164.34
N GLN A 423 69.24 41.14 -163.50
CA GLN A 423 70.15 42.25 -163.84
C GLN A 423 71.64 41.82 -163.89
N ARG A 424 72.07 40.85 -163.07
CA ARG A 424 73.41 40.24 -163.20
C ARG A 424 73.56 39.40 -164.48
N ASN A 425 72.51 38.69 -164.88
CA ASN A 425 72.53 37.83 -166.07
C ASN A 425 72.46 38.61 -167.39
N GLU A 426 72.08 39.90 -167.37
CA GLU A 426 72.21 40.82 -168.52
C GLU A 426 73.61 41.47 -168.61
N LEU A 427 74.45 41.37 -167.57
CA LEU A 427 75.80 41.95 -167.55
C LEU A 427 76.93 40.96 -167.91
N ASP A 428 76.66 39.66 -168.05
CA ASP A 428 77.68 38.63 -168.35
C ASP A 428 77.57 38.02 -169.77
N GLN A 429 77.27 38.84 -170.78
CA GLN A 429 77.58 38.57 -172.20
C GLN A 429 78.28 39.77 -172.85
N LYS A 430 79.46 40.14 -172.31
CA LYS A 430 80.54 40.88 -173.02
C LYS A 430 81.70 41.12 -172.05
N GLY A 431 82.83 40.44 -172.26
CA GLY A 431 84.13 40.90 -171.77
C GLY A 431 84.98 39.90 -170.99
N ASN A 432 85.81 39.16 -171.73
CA ASN A 432 87.22 38.84 -171.46
C ASN A 432 87.74 38.64 -170.01
N LYS A 433 88.18 37.40 -169.75
CA LYS A 433 89.58 36.94 -169.55
C LYS A 433 90.46 37.64 -168.47
N CYS A 434 91.16 36.78 -167.69
CA CYS A 434 92.20 37.02 -166.65
C CYS A 434 91.65 37.39 -165.25
N GLU A 435 92.16 36.91 -164.10
CA GLU A 435 93.21 35.95 -163.74
C GLU A 435 93.15 35.76 -162.22
N VAL A 436 92.91 34.51 -161.79
CA VAL A 436 93.56 33.70 -160.75
C VAL A 436 94.23 34.37 -159.53
N THR A 437 93.94 33.84 -158.32
CA THR A 437 94.81 33.51 -157.14
C THR A 437 94.07 33.82 -155.81
N MET A 438 94.08 33.03 -154.72
CA MET A 438 94.64 31.71 -154.36
C MET A 438 93.91 31.19 -153.09
N LEU A 439 93.67 29.86 -153.06
CA LEU A 439 93.85 28.88 -151.96
C LEU A 439 93.23 29.18 -150.56
N ARG A 440 92.36 28.33 -149.97
CA ARG A 440 92.54 26.94 -149.46
C ARG A 440 93.69 26.80 -148.45
N GLU A 441 93.30 26.31 -147.26
CA GLU A 441 94.10 25.85 -146.09
C GLU A 441 94.73 27.02 -145.29
N GLU A 442 94.61 27.15 -143.97
CA GLU A 442 94.71 26.22 -142.81
C GLU A 442 93.79 26.72 -141.67
N ILE A 443 93.14 25.84 -140.89
CA ILE A 443 93.59 25.33 -139.58
C ILE A 443 93.98 26.44 -138.58
N GLU A 444 93.42 26.27 -137.37
CA GLU A 444 93.94 26.72 -136.07
C GLU A 444 93.18 27.86 -135.33
N VAL A 445 92.30 27.41 -134.43
CA VAL A 445 92.19 27.79 -133.00
C VAL A 445 91.69 29.19 -132.64
N TYR A 446 90.61 29.22 -131.83
CA TYR A 446 90.60 29.70 -130.42
C TYR A 446 89.17 29.53 -129.83
N THR A 447 88.83 28.37 -129.24
CA THR A 447 88.71 28.09 -127.77
C THR A 447 87.88 29.10 -126.96
N LYS A 448 86.70 28.71 -126.45
CA LYS A 448 86.40 28.04 -125.15
C LYS A 448 85.99 29.05 -124.09
N GLU A 449 84.81 28.87 -123.48
CA GLU A 449 84.67 28.95 -122.02
C GLU A 449 83.36 28.33 -121.54
N ASN A 450 83.50 27.15 -120.91
CA ASN A 450 82.55 26.58 -119.97
C ASN A 450 83.33 25.53 -119.18
N ARG A 451 83.43 25.69 -117.85
CA ARG A 451 83.72 24.57 -116.94
C ARG A 451 83.29 24.85 -115.50
N VAL A 452 82.39 23.98 -115.08
CA VAL A 452 82.04 23.47 -113.74
C VAL A 452 83.19 23.51 -112.72
N LYS A 453 82.85 23.80 -111.46
CA LYS A 453 83.57 23.31 -110.26
C LYS A 453 82.55 22.78 -109.24
N ASN A 454 82.63 21.47 -109.00
CA ASN A 454 82.27 20.79 -107.76
C ASN A 454 83.58 20.19 -107.23
N ASP A 455 83.93 20.50 -105.99
CA ASP A 455 84.15 19.54 -104.89
C ASP A 455 85.07 20.10 -103.80
N GLU A 456 84.85 19.54 -102.59
CA GLU A 456 85.67 19.53 -101.38
C GLU A 456 85.38 20.58 -100.29
N LEU A 457 84.76 20.13 -99.18
CA LEU A 457 85.45 19.83 -97.91
C LEU A 457 84.45 19.48 -96.78
N ASN A 458 84.55 18.27 -96.22
CA ASN A 458 84.13 17.96 -94.84
C ASN A 458 85.28 18.31 -93.86
N PRO A 459 84.96 18.66 -92.61
CA PRO A 459 85.44 17.83 -91.51
C PRO A 459 84.38 17.56 -90.42
N GLU A 460 84.48 16.38 -89.81
CA GLU A 460 83.82 16.00 -88.56
C GLU A 460 84.39 16.77 -87.33
N ASP A 461 83.69 16.63 -86.20
CA ASP A 461 84.03 16.96 -84.80
C ASP A 461 83.66 18.36 -84.24
N SER A 462 82.49 18.43 -83.59
CA SER A 462 82.29 19.03 -82.25
C SER A 462 80.79 19.03 -81.86
N VAL A 463 80.31 17.90 -81.33
CA VAL A 463 79.07 17.87 -80.54
C VAL A 463 79.32 16.99 -79.31
N CYS A 464 79.95 17.54 -78.27
CA CYS A 464 80.23 16.76 -77.04
C CYS A 464 80.26 17.60 -75.75
N GLY A 465 79.14 18.22 -75.36
CA GLY A 465 79.00 18.77 -73.99
C GLY A 465 77.57 18.82 -73.50
N GLU A 466 76.70 19.48 -74.25
CA GLU A 466 75.34 19.80 -73.79
C GLU A 466 74.38 18.59 -73.91
N VAL A 467 74.54 17.76 -74.94
CA VAL A 467 73.67 16.58 -75.17
C VAL A 467 73.92 15.46 -74.14
N VAL A 468 75.14 15.36 -73.59
CA VAL A 468 75.49 14.35 -72.57
C VAL A 468 75.05 14.78 -71.17
N MET A 469 75.13 16.08 -70.86
CA MET A 469 74.62 16.64 -69.59
C MET A 469 73.10 16.58 -69.51
N LEU A 470 72.39 16.93 -70.60
CA LEU A 470 70.93 16.84 -70.67
C LEU A 470 70.42 15.38 -70.57
N ARG A 471 71.13 14.39 -71.15
CA ARG A 471 70.78 12.96 -70.95
C ARG A 471 70.95 12.49 -69.50
N LYS A 472 72.02 12.90 -68.80
CA LYS A 472 72.22 12.54 -67.38
C LYS A 472 71.24 13.25 -66.43
N GLU A 473 70.82 14.47 -66.76
CA GLU A 473 69.79 15.20 -65.99
C GLU A 473 68.41 14.54 -66.15
N ILE A 474 68.03 14.18 -67.39
CA ILE A 474 66.77 13.48 -67.69
C ILE A 474 66.73 12.09 -67.01
N GLU A 475 67.85 11.38 -66.93
CA GLU A 475 67.91 10.07 -66.28
C GLU A 475 67.88 10.14 -64.73
N ARG A 476 68.36 11.24 -64.11
CA ARG A 476 68.22 11.49 -62.66
C ARG A 476 66.79 11.91 -62.31
N LEU A 477 66.22 12.88 -63.03
CA LEU A 477 64.84 13.32 -62.82
C LEU A 477 63.84 12.17 -63.01
N GLY A 478 64.07 11.28 -64.00
CA GLY A 478 63.24 10.10 -64.22
C GLY A 478 63.44 8.95 -63.20
N LYS A 479 64.50 8.98 -62.37
CA LYS A 479 64.66 8.04 -61.24
C LYS A 479 63.98 8.57 -59.98
N ASP A 480 64.05 9.87 -59.74
CA ASP A 480 63.37 10.53 -58.61
C ASP A 480 61.84 10.50 -58.78
N GLU A 481 61.33 10.73 -59.99
CA GLU A 481 59.89 10.62 -60.29
C GLU A 481 59.37 9.18 -60.10
N ARG A 482 60.16 8.16 -60.47
CA ARG A 482 59.80 6.74 -60.24
C ARG A 482 59.85 6.36 -58.77
N ALA A 483 60.82 6.87 -58.01
CA ALA A 483 60.90 6.64 -56.57
C ALA A 483 59.72 7.30 -55.83
N GLN A 484 59.39 8.55 -56.18
CA GLN A 484 58.28 9.29 -55.58
C GLN A 484 56.92 8.67 -55.95
N LYS A 485 56.75 8.20 -57.20
CA LYS A 485 55.56 7.47 -57.65
C LYS A 485 55.42 6.10 -56.96
N GLY A 486 56.53 5.42 -56.66
CA GLY A 486 56.54 4.19 -55.88
C GLY A 486 56.05 4.39 -54.43
N THR A 487 56.55 5.42 -53.75
CA THR A 487 56.14 5.76 -52.38
C THR A 487 54.68 6.19 -52.30
N LEU A 488 54.24 7.08 -53.20
CA LEU A 488 52.83 7.50 -53.30
C LEU A 488 51.90 6.32 -53.64
N SER A 489 52.32 5.42 -54.53
CA SER A 489 51.53 4.21 -54.84
C SER A 489 51.42 3.27 -53.64
N GLY A 490 52.46 3.16 -52.80
CA GLY A 490 52.43 2.37 -51.57
C GLY A 490 51.50 2.96 -50.50
N GLU A 491 51.51 4.27 -50.33
CA GLU A 491 50.61 4.98 -49.42
C GLU A 491 49.14 4.89 -49.88
N VAL A 492 48.88 5.05 -51.18
CA VAL A 492 47.53 4.87 -51.75
C VAL A 492 47.03 3.44 -51.52
N MET A 493 47.91 2.43 -51.62
CA MET A 493 47.54 1.04 -51.36
C MET A 493 47.20 0.81 -49.87
N LYS A 494 47.99 1.38 -48.94
CA LYS A 494 47.68 1.34 -47.50
C LYS A 494 46.37 2.04 -47.16
N LEU A 495 46.16 3.26 -47.66
CA LEU A 495 44.93 4.01 -47.44
C LEU A 495 43.70 3.31 -48.02
N ARG A 496 43.84 2.62 -49.15
CA ARG A 496 42.78 1.76 -49.70
C ARG A 496 42.47 0.56 -48.80
N GLN A 497 43.50 -0.07 -48.24
CA GLN A 497 43.33 -1.20 -47.34
C GLN A 497 42.70 -0.79 -46.00
N GLU A 498 43.12 0.35 -45.44
CA GLU A 498 42.54 0.94 -44.23
C GLU A 498 41.08 1.37 -44.45
N ASN A 499 40.76 2.03 -45.57
CA ASN A 499 39.37 2.35 -45.92
C ASN A 499 38.51 1.08 -46.09
N SER A 500 39.07 0.01 -46.69
CA SER A 500 38.36 -1.26 -46.82
C SER A 500 38.06 -1.86 -45.43
N ALA A 501 39.04 -1.88 -44.53
CA ALA A 501 38.88 -2.39 -43.17
C ALA A 501 37.86 -1.56 -42.36
N GLN A 502 37.90 -0.22 -42.48
CA GLN A 502 36.93 0.66 -41.83
C GLN A 502 35.51 0.44 -42.35
N LYS A 503 35.36 0.24 -43.66
CA LYS A 503 34.07 -0.07 -44.29
C LYS A 503 33.49 -1.39 -43.80
N ASP A 504 34.31 -2.42 -43.62
CA ASP A 504 33.86 -3.71 -43.12
C ASP A 504 33.54 -3.66 -41.61
N HIS A 505 34.30 -2.89 -40.82
CA HIS A 505 33.96 -2.63 -39.41
C HIS A 505 32.62 -1.88 -39.27
N LEU A 506 32.33 -0.91 -40.15
CA LEU A 506 31.03 -0.23 -40.17
C LEU A 506 29.88 -1.20 -40.47
N LYS A 507 30.03 -2.08 -41.47
CA LYS A 507 29.02 -3.11 -41.76
C LYS A 507 28.77 -4.04 -40.58
N GLN A 508 29.82 -4.45 -39.87
CA GLN A 508 29.69 -5.28 -38.69
C GLN A 508 28.91 -4.55 -37.58
N LYS A 509 29.23 -3.28 -37.33
CA LYS A 509 28.51 -2.44 -36.37
C LYS A 509 27.04 -2.24 -36.73
N ASP A 510 26.73 -2.08 -38.01
CA ASP A 510 25.35 -1.96 -38.47
C ASP A 510 24.59 -3.28 -38.33
N GLN A 511 25.24 -4.43 -38.55
CA GLN A 511 24.66 -5.75 -38.29
C GLN A 511 24.35 -5.95 -36.79
N GLU A 512 25.28 -5.58 -35.90
CA GLU A 512 25.06 -5.60 -34.44
C GLU A 512 23.85 -4.73 -34.05
N LYS A 513 23.73 -3.52 -34.61
CA LYS A 513 22.58 -2.63 -34.36
C LYS A 513 21.27 -3.25 -34.84
N ILE A 514 21.26 -3.86 -36.02
CA ILE A 514 20.07 -4.56 -36.56
C ILE A 514 19.65 -5.69 -35.62
N GLU A 515 20.60 -6.48 -35.12
CA GLU A 515 20.30 -7.56 -34.16
C GLU A 515 19.77 -7.03 -32.83
N VAL A 516 20.33 -5.93 -32.30
CA VAL A 516 19.81 -5.28 -31.10
C VAL A 516 18.38 -4.78 -31.31
N ILE A 517 18.11 -4.12 -32.44
CA ILE A 517 16.75 -3.68 -32.81
C ILE A 517 15.81 -4.89 -32.87
N ARG A 518 16.21 -6.00 -33.49
CA ARG A 518 15.41 -7.24 -33.55
C ARG A 518 15.07 -7.78 -32.16
N HIS A 519 16.04 -7.82 -31.24
CA HIS A 519 15.80 -8.27 -29.86
C HIS A 519 14.88 -7.32 -29.10
N LEU A 520 15.05 -6.01 -29.26
CA LEU A 520 14.18 -5.00 -28.63
C LEU A 520 12.74 -5.08 -29.17
N SER A 521 12.57 -5.26 -30.48
CA SER A 521 11.25 -5.46 -31.08
C SER A 521 10.55 -6.71 -30.51
N LEU A 522 11.26 -7.82 -30.38
CA LEU A 522 10.72 -9.04 -29.80
C LEU A 522 10.29 -8.85 -28.33
N ALA A 523 11.09 -8.12 -27.54
CA ALA A 523 10.74 -7.79 -26.15
C ALA A 523 9.49 -6.89 -26.08
N ILE A 524 9.39 -5.88 -26.96
CA ILE A 524 8.22 -5.00 -27.05
C ILE A 524 6.96 -5.80 -27.41
N ASP A 525 7.05 -6.75 -28.33
CA ASP A 525 5.91 -7.57 -28.72
C ASP A 525 5.45 -8.52 -27.60
N MET A 526 6.38 -9.09 -26.83
CA MET A 526 6.06 -9.83 -25.61
C MET A 526 5.32 -8.95 -24.59
N LEU A 527 5.82 -7.73 -24.33
CA LEU A 527 5.18 -6.78 -23.43
C LEU A 527 3.80 -6.34 -23.93
N LYS A 528 3.61 -6.16 -25.24
CA LYS A 528 2.29 -5.90 -25.82
C LYS A 528 1.33 -7.07 -25.59
N GLN A 529 1.80 -8.30 -25.79
CA GLN A 529 0.98 -9.49 -25.56
C GLN A 529 0.57 -9.65 -24.09
N GLU A 530 1.48 -9.39 -23.16
CA GLU A 530 1.18 -9.38 -21.72
C GLU A 530 0.20 -8.26 -21.35
N ASN A 531 0.37 -7.06 -21.91
CA ASN A 531 -0.58 -5.96 -21.72
C ASN A 531 -1.98 -6.31 -22.23
N VAL A 532 -2.10 -7.00 -23.37
CA VAL A 532 -3.39 -7.50 -23.87
C VAL A 532 -3.98 -8.54 -22.91
N LYS A 533 -3.18 -9.48 -22.40
CA LYS A 533 -3.62 -10.46 -21.40
C LYS A 533 -4.11 -9.76 -20.13
N MET A 534 -3.36 -8.81 -19.58
CA MET A 534 -3.75 -8.04 -18.39
C MET A 534 -5.05 -7.28 -18.62
N ARG A 535 -5.21 -6.60 -19.75
CA ARG A 535 -6.47 -5.92 -20.11
C ARG A 535 -7.63 -6.90 -20.19
N SER A 536 -7.42 -8.11 -20.73
CA SER A 536 -8.45 -9.16 -20.77
C SER A 536 -8.80 -9.68 -19.37
N PHE A 537 -7.84 -9.79 -18.45
CA PHE A 537 -8.08 -10.18 -17.06
C PHE A 537 -8.85 -9.08 -16.32
N ILE A 538 -8.43 -7.83 -16.45
CA ILE A 538 -9.12 -6.68 -15.83
C ILE A 538 -10.56 -6.57 -16.37
N ALA A 539 -10.77 -6.75 -17.68
CA ALA A 539 -12.11 -6.75 -18.27
C ALA A 539 -12.99 -7.93 -17.79
N LYS A 540 -12.41 -9.12 -17.58
CA LYS A 540 -13.13 -10.27 -17.00
C LYS A 540 -13.45 -10.05 -15.52
N GLU A 541 -12.53 -9.44 -14.77
CA GLU A 541 -12.70 -9.17 -13.35
C GLU A 541 -13.71 -8.04 -13.11
N SER A 542 -13.71 -7.00 -13.95
CA SER A 542 -14.73 -5.95 -13.92
C SER A 542 -16.11 -6.48 -14.33
N ALA A 543 -16.20 -7.35 -15.35
CA ALA A 543 -17.44 -8.03 -15.72
C ALA A 543 -17.98 -8.96 -14.62
N ASN A 544 -17.10 -9.62 -13.86
CA ASN A 544 -17.50 -10.45 -12.71
C ASN A 544 -17.95 -9.60 -11.51
N LYS A 545 -17.37 -8.41 -11.28
CA LYS A 545 -17.84 -7.46 -10.26
C LYS A 545 -19.21 -6.85 -10.58
N TRP A 546 -19.53 -6.67 -11.87
CA TRP A 546 -20.84 -6.12 -12.29
C TRP A 546 -21.96 -7.14 -12.41
N LYS A 547 -21.66 -8.45 -12.41
CA LYS A 547 -22.70 -9.49 -12.40
C LYS A 547 -23.37 -9.70 -11.04
N ASN A 548 -22.82 -9.14 -9.94
CA ASN A 548 -23.46 -9.18 -8.61
C ASN A 548 -23.44 -7.82 -7.89
N PRO A 549 -24.23 -6.82 -8.34
CA PRO A 549 -24.33 -5.53 -7.65
C PRO A 549 -25.07 -5.61 -6.31
N PHE A 550 -25.88 -6.66 -6.11
CA PHE A 550 -26.74 -6.83 -4.93
C PHE A 550 -26.15 -7.71 -3.82
N GLY A 551 -25.10 -8.50 -4.08
CA GLY A 551 -24.49 -9.37 -3.07
C GLY A 551 -23.66 -8.63 -2.02
N PHE A 552 -23.02 -7.52 -2.40
CA PHE A 552 -22.08 -6.82 -1.51
C PHE A 552 -22.78 -5.93 -0.47
N LYS A 553 -23.97 -5.40 -0.78
CA LYS A 553 -24.77 -4.62 0.17
C LYS A 553 -25.39 -5.50 1.26
N ASN A 554 -25.82 -6.71 0.89
CA ASN A 554 -26.39 -7.66 1.86
C ASN A 554 -25.32 -8.19 2.82
N PHE A 555 -24.09 -8.41 2.36
CA PHE A 555 -22.99 -8.87 3.22
C PHE A 555 -22.54 -7.80 4.23
N MET A 556 -22.51 -6.52 3.82
CA MET A 556 -22.16 -5.41 4.71
C MET A 556 -23.29 -5.08 5.70
N GLY A 557 -24.56 -5.20 5.29
CA GLY A 557 -25.71 -5.03 6.19
C GLY A 557 -25.83 -6.14 7.23
N SER A 558 -25.62 -7.40 6.83
CA SER A 558 -25.67 -8.54 7.76
C SER A 558 -24.51 -8.55 8.76
N LEU A 559 -23.34 -8.01 8.38
CA LEU A 559 -22.20 -7.87 9.30
C LEU A 559 -22.37 -6.70 10.28
N SER A 560 -23.05 -5.61 9.90
CA SER A 560 -23.30 -4.50 10.83
C SER A 560 -24.41 -4.80 11.84
N GLU A 561 -25.45 -5.55 11.45
CA GLU A 561 -26.55 -5.91 12.36
C GLU A 561 -26.16 -7.01 13.37
N GLN A 562 -25.25 -7.94 13.01
CA GLN A 562 -24.76 -8.95 13.96
C GLN A 562 -23.72 -8.41 14.96
N LEU A 563 -23.04 -7.30 14.66
CA LEU A 563 -22.02 -6.73 15.56
C LEU A 563 -22.60 -5.78 16.64
N PHE A 564 -23.83 -5.30 16.51
CA PHE A 564 -24.40 -4.30 17.43
C PHE A 564 -25.65 -4.74 18.21
N ASN A 565 -26.27 -5.89 17.93
CA ASN A 565 -27.47 -6.35 18.65
C ASN A 565 -27.22 -7.37 19.78
N GLY A 566 -25.98 -7.48 20.28
CA GLY A 566 -25.59 -8.45 21.31
C GLY A 566 -25.33 -7.90 22.72
N ILE A 567 -25.80 -6.69 23.07
CA ILE A 567 -25.63 -6.14 24.44
C ILE A 567 -26.96 -6.23 25.18
N THR A 568 -27.32 -7.43 25.62
CA THR A 568 -28.30 -7.60 26.70
C THR A 568 -27.57 -7.52 28.03
N LYS A 569 -27.95 -6.51 28.82
CA LYS A 569 -27.57 -6.35 30.23
C LYS A 569 -28.05 -7.56 31.02
N ASN A 570 -27.15 -8.42 31.48
CA ASN A 570 -27.45 -9.38 32.53
C ASN A 570 -26.87 -8.87 33.86
N GLN A 571 -27.76 -8.68 34.83
CA GLN A 571 -27.43 -8.43 36.22
C GLN A 571 -26.69 -9.64 36.82
N PRO A 572 -25.76 -9.44 37.77
CA PRO A 572 -25.03 -10.52 38.40
C PRO A 572 -25.89 -11.20 39.47
N SER A 573 -26.23 -12.47 39.23
CA SER A 573 -26.69 -13.39 40.28
C SER A 573 -25.49 -13.74 41.15
N ILE A 574 -25.60 -13.38 42.43
CA ILE A 574 -24.72 -13.79 43.52
C ILE A 574 -24.86 -15.31 43.69
N VAL A 575 -23.77 -16.05 43.47
CA VAL A 575 -23.59 -17.40 44.01
C VAL A 575 -22.24 -17.44 44.70
N ALA A 576 -22.30 -17.73 46.00
CA ALA A 576 -21.20 -17.84 46.92
C ALA A 576 -20.21 -18.95 46.53
N LEU A 577 -18.92 -18.64 46.70
CA LEU A 577 -17.86 -19.55 47.13
C LEU A 577 -16.89 -18.79 48.02
#